data_AF-A0AA41DF38-F1
#
_entry.id   AF-A0AA41DF38-F1
#
_cell.length_a   1.000
_cell.length_b   1.000
_cell.length_c   1.000
_cell.angle_alpha   90.00
_cell.angle_beta   90.00
_cell.angle_gamma   90.00
#
_symmetry.space_group_name_H-M   'P 1'
#
loop_
_entity.id
_entity.type
_entity.pdbx_description
1 polymer ?
#
loop_
_entity_poly.entity_id
_entity_poly.type
_entity_poly.pdbx_seq_one_letter_code
_entity_poly.pdbx_strand_id
1 'polypeptide(L)'
;MHPDNQMTDDQVNAAFRNLRRIKKQYDSKLDGHELAALMIGASILEGFNEGKRITGALAKLDFNKKHIGMILKDLTGVQWSRNNVSGYYFMP
;
A
#
# COMPACT_ATOMS: atom_id res chain seq x y z
N MET A 1 -19.82 12.73 -4.53
CA MET A 1 -19.24 12.22 -5.79
C MET A 1 -17.78 12.64 -5.79
N HIS A 2 -16.83 11.70 -5.68
CA HIS A 2 -15.41 12.01 -5.87
C HIS A 2 -15.06 11.63 -7.32
N PRO A 3 -14.95 12.61 -8.24
CA PRO A 3 -14.47 12.35 -9.57
C PRO A 3 -12.94 12.15 -9.51
N ASP A 4 -12.41 11.36 -10.43
CA ASP A 4 -11.00 11.40 -10.85
C ASP A 4 -9.92 11.03 -9.83
N ASN A 5 -9.70 9.74 -9.59
CA ASN A 5 -8.39 9.28 -9.10
C ASN A 5 -7.95 7.94 -9.69
N GLN A 6 -8.19 7.76 -11.00
CA GLN A 6 -7.52 6.71 -11.76
C GLN A 6 -6.10 7.19 -12.05
N MET A 7 -5.11 6.53 -11.44
CA MET A 7 -3.73 6.71 -11.83
C MET A 7 -3.61 6.35 -13.32
N THR A 8 -2.99 7.23 -14.10
CA THR A 8 -2.55 6.91 -15.45
C THR A 8 -1.53 5.79 -15.43
N ASP A 9 -1.35 5.08 -16.54
CA ASP A 9 -0.36 4.00 -16.65
C ASP A 9 1.05 4.49 -16.31
N ASP A 10 1.41 5.72 -16.68
CA ASP A 10 2.69 6.33 -16.34
C ASP A 10 2.85 6.56 -14.83
N GLN A 11 1.80 7.03 -14.16
CA GLN A 11 1.79 7.17 -12.70
C GLN A 11 1.89 5.82 -12.01
N VAL A 12 1.17 4.80 -12.51
CA VAL A 12 1.28 3.42 -11.99
C VAL A 12 2.70 2.89 -12.14
N ASN A 13 3.31 3.09 -13.31
CA ASN A 13 4.69 2.67 -13.57
C ASN A 13 5.71 3.43 -12.72
N ALA A 14 5.52 4.73 -12.50
CA ALA A 14 6.34 5.52 -11.59
C ALA A 14 6.22 5.01 -10.14
N ALA A 15 5.01 4.75 -9.67
CA ALA A 15 4.75 4.22 -8.34
C ALA A 15 5.42 2.84 -8.14
N PHE A 16 5.26 1.91 -9.09
CA PHE A 16 5.94 0.61 -9.00
C PHE A 16 7.47 0.72 -9.01
N ARG A 17 8.03 1.67 -9.77
CA ARG A 17 9.48 1.95 -9.73
C ARG A 17 9.91 2.41 -8.35
N ASN A 18 9.18 3.34 -7.73
CA ASN A 18 9.52 3.82 -6.40
C ASN A 18 9.35 2.73 -5.33
N LEU A 19 8.25 1.98 -5.37
CA LEU A 19 8.02 0.86 -4.45
C LEU A 19 9.12 -0.20 -4.54
N ARG A 20 9.58 -0.56 -5.74
CA ARG A 20 10.73 -1.47 -5.92
C ARG A 20 12.01 -0.92 -5.32
N ARG A 21 12.27 0.38 -5.49
CA ARG A 21 13.43 1.07 -4.90
C ARG A 21 13.38 1.01 -3.37
N ILE A 22 12.23 1.30 -2.78
CA ILE A 22 12.01 1.22 -1.32
C ILE A 22 12.21 -0.21 -0.84
N LYS A 23 11.57 -1.21 -1.47
CA LYS A 23 11.78 -2.62 -1.10
C LYS A 23 13.27 -2.96 -1.11
N LYS A 24 13.99 -2.69 -2.20
CA LYS A 24 15.43 -2.98 -2.29
C LYS A 24 16.27 -2.30 -1.20
N GLN A 25 15.89 -1.09 -0.77
CA GLN A 25 16.61 -0.33 0.26
C GLN A 25 16.43 -0.91 1.67
N TYR A 26 15.27 -1.52 1.95
CA TYR A 26 14.87 -1.95 3.29
C TYR A 26 14.70 -3.47 3.46
N ASP A 27 14.73 -4.26 2.38
CA ASP A 27 14.51 -5.73 2.39
C ASP A 27 15.44 -6.46 3.37
N SER A 28 16.68 -6.00 3.51
CA SER A 28 17.69 -6.58 4.40
C SER A 28 17.78 -5.90 5.76
N LYS A 29 16.98 -4.86 6.00
CA LYS A 29 17.07 -4.01 7.21
C LYS A 29 15.89 -4.16 8.15
N LEU A 30 14.73 -4.56 7.62
CA LEU A 30 13.48 -4.69 8.34
C LEU A 30 13.05 -6.15 8.35
N ASP A 31 12.33 -6.55 9.38
CA ASP A 31 11.65 -7.84 9.35
C ASP A 31 10.49 -7.83 8.33
N GLY A 32 9.94 -9.01 8.02
CA GLY A 32 8.87 -9.13 7.02
C GLY A 32 7.60 -8.35 7.36
N HIS A 33 7.30 -8.17 8.65
CA HIS A 33 6.12 -7.45 9.12
C HIS A 33 6.34 -5.93 9.02
N GLU A 34 7.47 -5.45 9.52
CA GLU A 34 7.89 -4.04 9.44
C GLU A 34 8.02 -3.59 7.97
N LEU A 35 8.64 -4.42 7.13
CA LEU A 35 8.75 -4.14 5.70
C LEU A 35 7.37 -4.08 5.05
N ALA A 36 6.47 -4.99 5.38
CA ALA A 36 5.11 -4.98 4.85
C ALA A 36 4.33 -3.73 5.31
N ALA A 37 4.45 -3.32 6.57
CA ALA A 37 3.84 -2.08 7.07
C ALA A 37 4.39 -0.84 6.35
N LEU A 38 5.71 -0.75 6.17
CA LEU A 38 6.36 0.31 5.39
C LEU A 38 5.82 0.37 3.95
N MET A 39 5.73 -0.79 3.29
CA MET A 39 5.28 -0.89 1.91
C MET A 39 3.79 -0.57 1.74
N ILE A 40 2.95 -0.87 2.73
CA ILE A 40 1.55 -0.40 2.77
C ILE A 40 1.50 1.12 2.81
N GLY A 41 2.24 1.76 3.73
CA GLY A 41 2.30 3.22 3.84
C GLY A 41 2.81 3.88 2.56
N ALA A 42 3.89 3.34 1.99
CA ALA A 42 4.40 3.80 0.70
C ALA A 42 3.36 3.66 -0.43
N SER A 43 2.60 2.57 -0.45
CA SER A 43 1.55 2.37 -1.48
C SER A 43 0.45 3.42 -1.38
N ILE A 44 0.04 3.80 -0.17
CA ILE A 44 -0.97 4.86 0.04
C ILE A 44 -0.40 6.21 -0.40
N LEU A 45 0.85 6.52 -0.07
CA LEU A 45 1.51 7.76 -0.52
C LEU A 45 1.64 7.86 -2.05
N GLU A 46 1.82 6.73 -2.73
CA GLU A 46 1.82 6.65 -4.20
C GLU A 46 0.41 6.72 -4.82
N GLY A 47 -0.65 6.80 -4.01
CA GLY A 47 -2.03 6.93 -4.46
C GLY A 47 -2.80 5.61 -4.57
N PHE A 48 -2.24 4.48 -4.12
CA PHE A 48 -3.00 3.25 -3.92
C PHE A 48 -3.83 3.35 -2.64
N ASN A 49 -4.98 4.02 -2.73
CA ASN A 49 -5.78 4.36 -1.55
C ASN A 49 -6.84 3.30 -1.20
N GLU A 50 -6.87 2.17 -1.89
CA GLU A 50 -7.85 1.09 -1.65
C GLU A 50 -7.14 -0.19 -1.24
N GLY A 51 -7.64 -0.87 -0.20
CA GLY A 51 -7.02 -2.09 0.33
C GLY A 51 -6.85 -3.21 -0.71
N LYS A 52 -7.81 -3.36 -1.63
CA LYS A 52 -7.70 -4.31 -2.76
C LYS A 52 -6.60 -3.92 -3.75
N ARG A 53 -6.42 -2.62 -4.00
CA ARG A 53 -5.38 -2.09 -4.89
C ARG A 53 -4.00 -2.21 -4.23
N ILE A 54 -3.88 -1.89 -2.94
CA ILE A 54 -2.64 -2.06 -2.14
C ILE A 54 -2.21 -3.52 -2.13
N THR A 55 -3.10 -4.44 -1.71
CA THR A 55 -2.80 -5.88 -1.67
C THR A 55 -2.46 -6.44 -3.05
N GLY A 56 -3.14 -5.98 -4.11
CA GLY A 56 -2.83 -6.34 -5.49
C GLY A 56 -1.46 -5.82 -5.96
N ALA A 57 -1.11 -4.58 -5.63
CA ALA A 57 0.15 -3.97 -6.00
C ALA A 57 1.33 -4.65 -5.30
N LEU A 58 1.24 -4.85 -3.98
CA LEU A 58 2.30 -5.50 -3.21
C LEU A 58 2.48 -6.98 -3.58
N ALA A 59 1.41 -7.66 -3.99
CA ALA A 59 1.54 -9.02 -4.53
C ALA A 59 2.35 -9.09 -5.83
N LYS A 60 2.33 -8.04 -6.66
CA LYS A 60 3.21 -7.93 -7.84
C LYS A 60 4.67 -7.62 -7.47
N LEU A 61 4.95 -7.38 -6.19
CA LEU A 61 6.27 -7.15 -5.62
C LEU A 61 6.69 -8.29 -4.68
N ASP A 62 6.13 -9.48 -4.90
CA ASP A 62 6.43 -10.72 -4.18
C ASP A 62 5.99 -10.77 -2.71
N PHE A 63 5.08 -9.89 -2.29
CA PHE A 63 4.47 -9.99 -0.96
C PHE A 63 3.29 -10.96 -0.93
N ASN A 64 3.12 -11.65 0.20
CA ASN A 64 1.97 -12.52 0.43
C ASN A 64 0.68 -11.70 0.65
N LYS A 65 -0.32 -11.87 -0.23
CA LYS A 65 -1.61 -11.16 -0.15
C LYS A 65 -2.32 -11.28 1.20
N LYS A 66 -2.32 -12.48 1.81
CA LYS A 66 -2.99 -12.71 3.10
C LYS A 66 -2.26 -11.98 4.22
N HIS A 67 -0.92 -12.01 4.20
CA HIS A 67 -0.10 -11.30 5.18
C HIS A 67 -0.32 -9.77 5.10
N ILE A 68 -0.29 -9.19 3.90
CA ILE A 68 -0.58 -7.77 3.71
C ILE A 68 -1.99 -7.43 4.18
N GLY A 69 -3.00 -8.25 3.85
CA GLY A 69 -4.37 -8.02 4.29
C GLY A 69 -4.54 -8.04 5.82
N MET A 70 -3.76 -8.88 6.52
CA MET A 70 -3.72 -8.92 7.98
C MET A 70 -3.12 -7.64 8.55
N ILE A 71 -1.94 -7.24 8.10
CA ILE A 71 -1.26 -6.02 8.56
C ILE A 71 -2.12 -4.78 8.29
N LEU A 72 -2.74 -4.73 7.12
CA LEU A 72 -3.61 -3.62 6.74
C LEU A 72 -4.83 -3.50 7.68
N LYS A 73 -5.36 -4.63 8.18
CA LYS A 73 -6.41 -4.64 9.19
C LYS A 73 -5.88 -4.12 10.54
N ASP A 74 -4.69 -4.55 10.95
CA ASP A 74 -4.08 -4.15 12.21
C ASP A 74 -3.76 -2.65 12.23
N LEU A 75 -3.24 -2.12 11.12
CA LEU A 75 -2.89 -0.71 10.95
C LEU A 75 -4.11 0.24 10.95
N THR A 76 -5.29 -0.25 10.54
CA THR A 76 -6.52 0.58 10.56
C THR A 76 -7.05 0.94 11.94
N GLY A 77 -6.53 0.31 12.99
CA GLY A 77 -6.89 0.63 14.37
C GLY A 77 -6.02 1.73 15.00
N VAL A 78 -4.85 2.05 14.43
CA VAL A 78 -3.81 2.84 15.14
C VAL A 78 -3.30 4.05 14.34
N GLN A 79 -3.14 3.92 13.02
CA GLN A 79 -2.38 4.91 12.24
C GLN A 79 -3.05 5.34 10.93
N TRP A 80 -3.91 4.50 10.36
CA TRP A 80 -4.59 4.77 9.08
C TRP A 80 -6.10 4.74 9.26
N SER A 81 -6.79 5.75 8.75
CA SER A 81 -8.24 5.78 8.77
C SER A 81 -8.80 5.04 7.56
N ARG A 82 -9.69 4.08 7.80
CA ARG A 82 -10.46 3.41 6.75
C ARG A 82 -11.84 4.04 6.66
N ASN A 83 -12.20 4.52 5.47
CA ASN A 83 -13.57 4.91 5.18
C ASN A 83 -14.45 3.65 5.07
N ASN A 84 -15.39 3.48 6.00
CA ASN A 84 -16.28 2.31 6.05
C ASN A 84 -17.26 2.21 4.88
N VAL A 85 -17.54 3.32 4.19
CA VAL A 85 -18.46 3.37 3.04
C VAL A 85 -17.73 2.96 1.76
N SER A 86 -16.51 3.44 1.56
CA SER A 86 -15.80 3.31 0.28
C SER A 86 -14.61 2.34 0.33
N GLY A 87 -14.16 1.93 1.51
CA GLY A 87 -12.97 1.09 1.67
C GLY A 87 -11.65 1.81 1.36
N TYR A 88 -11.67 3.15 1.34
CA TYR A 88 -10.47 3.97 1.13
C TYR A 88 -9.66 4.11 2.41
N TYR A 89 -8.35 4.22 2.25
CA TYR A 89 -7.36 4.38 3.30
C TYR A 89 -6.70 5.74 3.14
N PHE A 90 -6.61 6.48 4.24
CA PHE A 90 -5.95 7.78 4.28
C PHE A 90 -5.28 7.98 5.65
N MET A 91 -4.25 8.81 5.66
CA MET A 91 -3.66 9.32 6.90
C MET A 91 -4.58 10.45 7.40
N PRO A 92 -4.98 10.43 8.68
CA PRO A 92 -5.78 11.51 9.27
C PRO A 92 -5.05 12.87 9.25
#